data_AF-A0A7C1D472-F1
#
_entry.id   AF-A0A7C1D472-F1
#
_cell.length_a   1.000
_cell.length_b   1.000
_cell.length_c   1.000
_cell.angle_alpha   90.00
_cell.angle_beta   90.00
_cell.angle_gamma   90.00
#
_symmetry.space_group_name_H-M   'P 1'
#
loop_
_entity.id
_entity.type
_entity.pdbx_description
1 polymer ?
#
loop_
_entity_poly.entity_id
_entity_poly.type
_entity_poly.pdbx_seq_one_letter_code
_entity_poly.pdbx_strand_id
1 'polypeptide(L)'
;MRITNHPILNFPEDRKRLTFVFNGKKILAFEGDSIASALHAAGYRMLSQSLKLHKPRGFFCAIGKCSSCEMEVDGVPNVKTCLEPVQEGMVVKSQLGWGTFPVRPKKRVYHRVKIPVKQVEVAVVGAGPAGLSAAIEAARHGARALLLDENHRIGGQLIKQTHMFFGSKEHYAKVRGIDIGTKLAEQCRDLAVEIAADCSVIGYFHPHELAAIEANRLLKVQAQKVIIACGASENMLSFEGNDLPGVYGAGGIQTLMNVYGVMPARRILMVGAGNIGVIVSYQLLQAGVDVVAVVEAAPTIGAYQVHASKLVRCGTPILTSHSIKQAYGVESVEGVTIVRLNENWEEIPGSEQELDVDAVCLAVGLNPAAELFFQAGCKMSFIPELGGNVVWHDENMQTSVEGLYVAGDVAGIEEASSAMLEGRLAGLSAVESLKTTTTVIQQQKEQIRQGLHALRTGPFGEKIRIGEKKMREANPA
;
A
#
# COMPACT_ATOMS: atom_id res chain seq x y z
N MET A 1 18.49 -4.24 -14.83
CA MET A 1 18.38 -4.75 -13.45
C MET A 1 17.08 -5.52 -13.24
N ARG A 2 16.78 -6.48 -14.13
CA ARG A 2 15.59 -7.33 -13.97
C ARG A 2 15.98 -8.61 -13.26
N ILE A 3 15.05 -9.12 -12.47
CA ILE A 3 15.22 -10.37 -11.73
C ILE A 3 14.98 -11.50 -12.72
N THR A 4 16.03 -12.25 -13.06
CA THR A 4 15.97 -13.39 -13.99
C THR A 4 15.86 -14.72 -13.28
N ASN A 5 16.23 -14.78 -11.99
CA ASN A 5 16.13 -15.97 -11.17
C ASN A 5 15.50 -15.60 -9.82
N HIS A 6 14.39 -16.23 -9.47
CA HIS A 6 13.71 -16.04 -8.18
C HIS A 6 13.13 -17.38 -7.72
N PRO A 7 13.28 -17.78 -6.45
CA PRO A 7 12.86 -19.10 -5.95
C PRO A 7 11.34 -19.28 -5.79
N ILE A 8 10.52 -18.29 -6.18
CA ILE A 8 9.07 -18.27 -5.91
C ILE A 8 8.34 -17.64 -7.09
N LEU A 9 8.76 -16.44 -7.48
CA LEU A 9 8.15 -15.71 -8.57
C LEU A 9 8.76 -16.14 -9.90
N ASN A 10 7.93 -16.17 -10.94
CA ASN A 10 8.38 -16.34 -12.31
C ASN A 10 8.05 -15.08 -13.10
N PHE A 11 9.05 -14.51 -13.78
CA PHE A 11 8.88 -13.34 -14.65
C PHE A 11 9.09 -13.83 -16.08
N PRO A 12 8.01 -14.01 -16.87
CA PRO A 12 8.12 -14.62 -18.19
C PRO A 12 9.02 -13.80 -19.13
N GLU A 13 9.95 -14.48 -19.81
CA GLU A 13 10.87 -13.85 -20.76
C GLU A 13 10.20 -13.45 -22.09
N ASP A 14 9.03 -14.04 -22.37
CA ASP A 14 8.21 -13.83 -23.56
C ASP A 14 7.20 -12.68 -23.41
N ARG A 15 7.27 -11.91 -22.30
CA ARG A 15 6.49 -10.66 -22.16
C ARG A 15 6.67 -9.79 -23.39
N LYS A 16 5.56 -9.27 -23.91
CA LYS A 16 5.57 -8.36 -25.05
C LYS A 16 6.50 -7.18 -24.78
N ARG A 17 7.52 -7.04 -25.63
CA ARG A 17 8.47 -5.92 -25.56
C ARG A 17 7.78 -4.66 -26.04
N LEU A 18 7.99 -3.58 -25.30
CA LEU A 18 7.55 -2.23 -25.64
C LEU A 18 8.75 -1.30 -25.67
N THR A 19 8.69 -0.24 -26.47
CA THR A 19 9.69 0.82 -26.47
C THR A 19 9.03 2.17 -26.28
N PHE A 20 9.61 3.02 -25.44
CA PHE A 20 9.22 4.41 -25.29
C PHE A 20 10.43 5.33 -25.35
N VAL A 21 10.21 6.64 -25.48
CA VAL A 21 11.29 7.63 -25.55
C VAL A 21 11.35 8.40 -24.23
N PHE A 22 12.48 8.32 -23.52
CA PHE A 22 12.76 9.13 -22.34
C PHE A 22 13.88 10.12 -22.62
N ASN A 23 13.59 11.42 -22.53
CA ASN A 23 14.57 12.50 -22.81
C ASN A 23 15.33 12.29 -24.14
N GLY A 24 14.60 11.88 -25.18
CA GLY A 24 15.15 11.61 -26.52
C GLY A 24 15.84 10.25 -26.69
N LYS A 25 15.98 9.44 -25.63
CA LYS A 25 16.58 8.09 -25.68
C LYS A 25 15.50 7.01 -25.70
N LYS A 26 15.67 5.99 -26.53
CA LYS A 26 14.78 4.82 -26.53
C LYS A 26 15.03 3.96 -25.29
N ILE A 27 13.98 3.64 -24.56
CA ILE A 27 13.99 2.78 -23.38
C ILE A 27 13.18 1.52 -23.68
N LEU A 28 13.77 0.36 -23.39
CA LEU A 28 13.09 -0.92 -23.46
C LEU A 28 12.24 -1.14 -22.20
N ALA A 29 11.00 -1.53 -22.40
CA ALA A 29 10.06 -1.93 -21.35
C ALA A 29 9.34 -3.21 -21.77
N PHE A 30 8.51 -3.72 -20.87
CA PHE A 30 7.65 -4.86 -21.12
C PHE A 30 6.22 -4.52 -20.72
N GLU A 31 5.26 -5.13 -21.40
CA GLU A 31 3.84 -5.02 -21.05
C GLU A 31 3.62 -5.31 -19.56
N GLY A 32 2.90 -4.41 -18.88
CA GLY A 32 2.69 -4.45 -17.43
C GLY A 32 3.71 -3.68 -16.59
N ASP A 33 4.78 -3.13 -17.18
CA ASP A 33 5.63 -2.16 -16.49
C ASP A 33 4.92 -0.80 -16.35
N SER A 34 5.24 -0.06 -15.29
CA SER A 34 5.04 1.39 -15.25
C SER A 34 6.26 2.11 -15.80
N ILE A 35 6.09 3.38 -16.18
CA ILE A 35 7.19 4.21 -16.69
C ILE A 35 8.36 4.21 -15.70
N ALA A 36 8.08 4.44 -14.41
CA ALA A 36 9.12 4.49 -13.39
C ALA A 36 9.83 3.14 -13.18
N SER A 37 9.12 2.01 -13.24
CA SER A 37 9.75 0.70 -13.08
C SER A 37 10.62 0.33 -14.28
N ALA A 38 10.20 0.69 -15.50
CA ALA A 38 11.00 0.51 -16.71
C ALA A 38 12.26 1.39 -16.70
N LEU A 39 12.14 2.66 -16.29
CA LEU A 39 13.30 3.54 -16.11
C LEU A 39 14.27 2.99 -15.06
N HIS A 40 13.75 2.50 -13.94
CA HIS A 40 14.56 1.88 -12.90
C HIS A 40 15.28 0.64 -13.44
N ALA A 41 14.58 -0.23 -14.18
CA ALA A 41 15.17 -1.41 -14.81
C ALA A 41 16.31 -1.06 -15.80
N ALA A 42 16.20 0.09 -16.47
CA ALA A 42 17.17 0.66 -17.40
C ALA A 42 18.35 1.40 -16.73
N GLY A 43 18.35 1.54 -15.40
CA GLY A 43 19.46 2.16 -14.65
C GLY A 43 19.16 3.55 -14.09
N TYR A 44 18.00 4.14 -14.38
CA TYR A 44 17.66 5.48 -13.91
C TYR A 44 17.13 5.44 -12.48
N ARG A 45 17.79 6.13 -11.56
CA ARG A 45 17.37 6.26 -10.15
C ARG A 45 16.62 7.55 -9.88
N MET A 46 17.13 8.64 -10.44
CA MET A 46 16.48 9.94 -10.39
C MET A 46 15.30 9.98 -11.37
N LEU A 47 14.12 10.29 -10.86
CA LEU A 47 12.88 10.44 -11.60
C LEU A 47 12.43 11.90 -11.67
N SER A 48 12.68 12.69 -10.62
CA SER A 48 12.36 14.11 -10.61
C SER A 48 13.37 14.89 -9.77
N GLN A 49 13.10 16.18 -9.55
CA GLN A 49 13.85 17.01 -8.63
C GLN A 49 12.90 17.77 -7.69
N SER A 50 13.36 18.05 -6.48
CA SER A 50 12.61 18.88 -5.54
C SER A 50 12.45 20.31 -6.08
N LEU A 51 11.26 20.90 -5.87
CA LEU A 51 10.87 22.16 -6.50
C LEU A 51 11.75 23.36 -6.11
N LYS A 52 12.23 23.41 -4.86
CA LYS A 52 12.97 24.56 -4.32
C LYS A 52 14.49 24.37 -4.32
N LEU A 53 14.95 23.18 -3.95
CA LEU A 53 16.38 22.90 -3.77
C LEU A 53 17.00 22.19 -4.97
N HIS A 54 16.21 21.80 -5.96
CA HIS A 54 16.64 21.05 -7.14
C HIS A 54 17.38 19.73 -6.81
N LYS A 55 17.22 19.23 -5.58
CA LYS A 55 17.75 17.93 -5.15
C LYS A 55 17.12 16.79 -5.95
N PRO A 56 17.89 15.76 -6.31
CA PRO A 56 17.37 14.59 -7.01
C PRO A 56 16.29 13.89 -6.17
N ARG A 57 15.26 13.35 -6.84
CA ARG A 57 14.16 12.59 -6.25
C ARG A 57 13.89 11.35 -7.07
N GLY A 58 13.51 10.28 -6.39
CA GLY A 58 13.41 8.95 -6.98
C GLY A 58 12.18 8.17 -6.55
N PHE A 59 12.19 6.90 -6.88
CA PHE A 59 11.16 5.95 -6.49
C PHE A 59 11.10 5.83 -4.96
N PHE A 60 9.92 5.87 -4.34
CA PHE A 60 9.75 5.70 -2.87
C PHE A 60 8.60 4.75 -2.52
N CYS A 61 7.35 5.12 -2.81
CA CYS A 61 6.15 4.37 -2.38
C CYS A 61 5.53 3.45 -3.45
N ALA A 62 5.83 3.69 -4.74
CA ALA A 62 5.22 3.00 -5.89
C ALA A 62 3.69 3.06 -6.00
N ILE A 63 3.02 3.95 -5.26
CA ILE A 63 1.56 4.09 -5.22
C ILE A 63 1.10 5.54 -5.45
N GLY A 64 1.97 6.37 -6.01
CA GLY A 64 1.65 7.76 -6.34
C GLY A 64 1.43 8.72 -5.16
N LYS A 65 1.69 8.30 -3.91
CA LYS A 65 1.48 9.15 -2.72
C LYS A 65 2.65 10.11 -2.41
N CYS A 66 3.88 9.73 -2.73
CA CYS A 66 5.08 10.52 -2.40
C CYS A 66 5.41 11.68 -3.37
N SER A 67 4.74 11.73 -4.53
CA SER A 67 4.98 12.71 -5.61
C SER A 67 6.43 12.85 -6.12
N SER A 68 7.31 11.88 -5.83
CA SER A 68 8.73 11.92 -6.23
C SER A 68 9.00 11.36 -7.65
N CYS A 69 7.95 11.10 -8.42
CA CYS A 69 8.04 10.44 -9.74
C CYS A 69 7.27 11.21 -10.84
N GLU A 70 6.99 12.49 -10.61
CA GLU A 70 6.23 13.33 -11.54
C GLU A 70 7.08 13.72 -12.77
N MET A 71 6.56 13.48 -13.96
CA MET A 71 7.19 13.79 -15.24
C MET A 71 6.18 14.35 -16.25
N GLU A 72 6.67 14.87 -17.38
CA GLU A 72 5.85 15.14 -18.55
C GLU A 72 5.71 13.84 -19.37
N VAL A 73 4.48 13.39 -19.60
CA VAL A 73 4.17 12.22 -20.42
C VAL A 73 3.22 12.64 -21.53
N ASP A 74 3.64 12.48 -22.78
CA ASP A 74 2.90 12.89 -23.99
C ASP A 74 2.37 14.33 -23.94
N GLY A 75 3.18 15.23 -23.38
CA GLY A 75 2.87 16.66 -23.22
C GLY A 75 1.96 16.98 -22.04
N VAL A 76 1.59 15.99 -21.21
CA VAL A 76 0.84 16.18 -19.97
C VAL A 76 1.83 16.28 -18.81
N PRO A 77 1.89 17.42 -18.08
CA PRO A 77 2.77 17.57 -16.93
C PRO A 77 2.23 16.85 -15.69
N ASN A 78 3.09 16.65 -14.69
CA ASN A 78 2.78 16.10 -13.36
C ASN A 78 2.18 14.67 -13.40
N VAL A 79 2.52 13.88 -14.41
CA VAL A 79 2.07 12.48 -14.49
C VAL A 79 2.89 11.64 -13.52
N LYS A 80 2.20 10.89 -12.66
CA LYS A 80 2.81 10.01 -11.66
C LYS A 80 3.33 8.74 -12.35
N THR A 81 4.57 8.78 -12.82
CA THR A 81 5.16 7.69 -13.64
C THR A 81 5.23 6.32 -12.95
N CYS A 82 5.11 6.24 -11.62
CA CYS A 82 5.05 4.96 -10.92
C CYS A 82 3.71 4.22 -11.08
N LEU A 83 2.64 4.95 -11.40
CA LEU A 83 1.29 4.42 -11.66
C LEU A 83 1.00 4.32 -13.16
N GLU A 84 1.59 5.19 -13.98
CA GLU A 84 1.34 5.23 -15.43
C GLU A 84 1.96 4.00 -16.14
N PRO A 85 1.15 3.14 -16.80
CA PRO A 85 1.65 2.01 -17.56
C PRO A 85 2.44 2.45 -18.79
N VAL A 86 3.47 1.68 -19.17
CA VAL A 86 4.19 1.94 -20.42
C VAL A 86 3.32 1.60 -21.62
N GLN A 87 3.30 2.49 -22.61
CA GLN A 87 2.68 2.29 -23.92
C GLN A 87 3.73 2.41 -25.03
N GLU A 88 3.54 1.69 -26.14
CA GLU A 88 4.45 1.73 -27.28
C GLU A 88 4.53 3.15 -27.87
N GLY A 89 5.75 3.65 -28.05
CA GLY A 89 6.02 4.94 -28.69
C GLY A 89 5.75 6.18 -27.84
N MET A 90 5.31 6.04 -26.57
CA MET A 90 5.06 7.19 -25.71
C MET A 90 6.31 8.03 -25.48
N VAL A 91 6.13 9.33 -25.24
CA VAL A 91 7.22 10.29 -25.04
C VAL A 91 7.19 10.80 -23.61
N VAL A 92 8.24 10.47 -22.87
CA VAL A 92 8.44 10.86 -21.46
C VAL A 92 9.59 11.84 -21.38
N LYS A 93 9.40 12.92 -20.63
CA LYS A 93 10.46 13.91 -20.36
C LYS A 93 10.55 14.19 -18.88
N SER A 94 11.78 14.33 -18.39
CA SER A 94 12.02 14.87 -17.05
C SER A 94 11.35 16.24 -16.93
N GLN A 95 10.63 16.45 -15.84
CA GLN A 95 9.99 17.73 -15.57
C GLN A 95 10.82 18.53 -14.57
N LEU A 96 11.07 19.79 -14.90
CA LEU A 96 11.67 20.75 -13.99
C LEU A 96 10.60 21.74 -13.51
N GLY A 97 10.53 21.93 -12.20
CA GLY A 97 9.53 22.80 -11.58
C GLY A 97 8.10 22.25 -11.66
N TRP A 98 7.13 23.15 -11.71
CA TRP A 98 5.69 22.87 -11.54
C TRP A 98 5.01 22.20 -12.74
N GLY A 99 5.72 22.06 -13.85
CA GLY A 99 5.14 21.66 -15.14
C GLY A 99 4.34 22.80 -15.78
N THR A 100 4.24 22.76 -17.11
CA THR A 100 3.53 23.76 -17.89
C THR A 100 2.54 23.08 -18.81
N PHE A 101 1.27 23.44 -18.70
CA PHE A 101 0.31 23.07 -19.73
C PHE A 101 0.60 23.85 -21.02
N PRO A 102 0.38 23.26 -22.21
CA PRO A 102 0.36 24.02 -23.44
C PRO A 102 -0.66 25.16 -23.33
N VAL A 103 -0.39 26.28 -24.03
CA VAL A 103 -1.14 27.54 -23.94
C VAL A 103 -2.65 27.27 -24.02
N ARG A 104 -3.35 27.57 -22.92
CA ARG A 104 -4.80 27.36 -22.81
C ARG A 104 -5.55 28.34 -23.75
N PRO A 105 -6.60 27.90 -24.45
CA PRO A 105 -7.42 28.81 -25.25
C PRO A 105 -8.03 29.93 -24.38
N LYS A 106 -8.03 31.17 -24.89
CA LYS A 106 -8.49 32.37 -24.17
C LYS A 106 -9.97 32.33 -23.73
N LYS A 107 -10.80 31.51 -24.39
CA LYS A 107 -12.21 31.30 -24.02
C LYS A 107 -12.39 29.88 -23.49
N ARG A 108 -12.77 29.76 -22.22
CA ARG A 108 -13.23 28.49 -21.64
C ARG A 108 -14.69 28.30 -22.02
N VAL A 109 -14.96 27.31 -22.88
CA VAL A 109 -16.32 26.82 -23.10
C VAL A 109 -16.55 25.70 -22.10
N TYR A 110 -17.27 25.99 -21.02
CA TYR A 110 -17.72 24.95 -20.11
C TYR A 110 -18.98 24.32 -20.69
N HIS A 111 -18.85 23.13 -21.25
CA HIS A 111 -20.02 22.32 -21.54
C HIS A 111 -20.52 21.71 -20.23
N ARG A 112 -21.82 21.86 -19.93
CA ARG A 112 -22.46 21.03 -18.90
C ARG A 112 -22.45 19.60 -19.43
N VAL A 113 -21.50 18.81 -18.96
CA VAL A 113 -21.46 17.37 -19.25
C VAL A 113 -22.39 16.68 -18.26
N LYS A 114 -23.28 15.82 -18.76
CA LYS A 114 -24.06 14.94 -17.89
C LYS A 114 -23.10 13.92 -17.28
N ILE A 115 -22.90 14.01 -15.97
CA ILE A 115 -22.07 13.05 -15.23
C ILE A 115 -22.82 11.72 -15.19
N PRO A 116 -22.22 10.60 -15.65
CA PRO A 116 -22.84 9.28 -15.54
C PRO A 116 -23.06 8.95 -14.06
N VAL A 117 -24.21 8.35 -13.78
CA VAL A 117 -24.60 7.94 -12.43
C VAL A 117 -24.74 6.43 -12.41
N LYS A 118 -24.04 5.80 -11.47
CA LYS A 118 -24.08 4.36 -11.22
C LYS A 118 -24.72 4.13 -9.86
N GLN A 119 -25.90 3.53 -9.85
CA GLN A 119 -26.57 3.17 -8.60
C GLN A 119 -26.16 1.76 -8.22
N VAL A 120 -25.80 1.48 -6.97
CA VAL A 120 -25.43 0.14 -6.43
C VAL A 120 -26.04 -0.06 -5.04
N GLU A 121 -26.13 -1.30 -4.57
CA GLU A 121 -26.56 -1.55 -3.18
C GLU A 121 -25.39 -1.32 -2.23
N VAL A 122 -24.24 -1.95 -2.51
CA VAL A 122 -23.02 -1.83 -1.72
C VAL A 122 -21.88 -1.34 -2.62
N ALA A 123 -21.29 -0.19 -2.29
CA ALA A 123 -20.03 0.26 -2.89
C ALA A 123 -18.88 -0.05 -1.94
N VAL A 124 -17.81 -0.67 -2.44
CA VAL A 124 -16.59 -0.97 -1.69
C VAL A 124 -15.44 -0.20 -2.32
N VAL A 125 -14.73 0.60 -1.52
CA VAL A 125 -13.61 1.42 -1.97
C VAL A 125 -12.30 0.77 -1.50
N GLY A 126 -11.48 0.32 -2.46
CA GLY A 126 -10.24 -0.41 -2.25
C GLY A 126 -10.42 -1.93 -2.46
N ALA A 127 -9.71 -2.50 -3.43
CA ALA A 127 -9.67 -3.91 -3.79
C ALA A 127 -8.48 -4.66 -3.15
N GLY A 128 -8.14 -4.29 -1.91
CA GLY A 128 -7.26 -5.06 -1.04
C GLY A 128 -7.95 -6.28 -0.42
N PRO A 129 -7.26 -7.02 0.48
CA PRO A 129 -7.82 -8.18 1.17
C PRO A 129 -9.17 -7.88 1.85
N ALA A 130 -9.28 -6.74 2.53
CA ALA A 130 -10.50 -6.32 3.21
C ALA A 130 -11.65 -6.06 2.22
N GLY A 131 -11.43 -5.22 1.21
CA GLY A 131 -12.49 -4.86 0.28
C GLY A 131 -12.92 -6.01 -0.64
N LEU A 132 -11.97 -6.86 -1.09
CA LEU A 132 -12.33 -8.10 -1.80
C LEU A 132 -13.21 -9.00 -0.92
N SER A 133 -12.83 -9.21 0.33
CA SER A 133 -13.62 -10.02 1.26
C SER A 133 -14.98 -9.42 1.56
N ALA A 134 -15.08 -8.09 1.68
CA ALA A 134 -16.33 -7.38 1.88
C ALA A 134 -17.28 -7.52 0.68
N ALA A 135 -16.76 -7.33 -0.53
CA ALA A 135 -17.53 -7.48 -1.77
C ALA A 135 -18.02 -8.92 -1.96
N ILE A 136 -17.18 -9.91 -1.65
CA ILE A 136 -17.55 -11.33 -1.66
C ILE A 136 -18.71 -11.62 -0.72
N GLU A 137 -18.63 -11.21 0.56
CA GLU A 137 -19.72 -11.48 1.49
C GLU A 137 -21.00 -10.74 1.12
N ALA A 138 -20.88 -9.51 0.59
CA ALA A 138 -22.04 -8.76 0.13
C ALA A 138 -22.75 -9.46 -1.05
N ALA A 139 -21.99 -9.85 -2.08
CA ALA A 139 -22.52 -10.52 -3.25
C ALA A 139 -23.04 -11.94 -2.95
N ARG A 140 -22.36 -12.69 -2.06
CA ARG A 140 -22.81 -14.01 -1.61
C ARG A 140 -24.19 -13.98 -0.94
N HIS A 141 -24.52 -12.87 -0.28
CA HIS A 141 -25.84 -12.62 0.31
C HIS A 141 -26.75 -11.80 -0.63
N GLY A 142 -26.45 -11.84 -1.93
CA GLY A 142 -27.27 -11.38 -3.04
C GLY A 142 -27.30 -9.86 -3.21
N ALA A 143 -26.43 -9.09 -2.57
CA ALA A 143 -26.37 -7.64 -2.79
C ALA A 143 -25.55 -7.34 -4.04
N ARG A 144 -25.99 -6.37 -4.83
CA ARG A 144 -25.24 -5.88 -5.99
C ARG A 144 -24.09 -4.99 -5.53
N ALA A 145 -22.92 -5.61 -5.46
CA ALA A 145 -21.69 -4.98 -5.02
C ALA A 145 -20.89 -4.39 -6.20
N LEU A 146 -20.38 -3.17 -5.99
CA LEU A 146 -19.39 -2.52 -6.85
C LEU A 146 -18.09 -2.33 -6.06
N LEU A 147 -17.00 -2.90 -6.55
CA LEU A 147 -15.66 -2.74 -6.01
C LEU A 147 -14.86 -1.76 -6.86
N LEU A 148 -14.38 -0.67 -6.24
CA LEU A 148 -13.64 0.41 -6.88
C LEU A 148 -12.19 0.39 -6.40
N ASP A 149 -11.20 0.40 -7.29
CA ASP A 149 -9.79 0.52 -6.93
C ASP A 149 -9.03 1.39 -7.92
N GLU A 150 -8.11 2.21 -7.41
CA GLU A 150 -7.30 3.11 -8.23
C GLU A 150 -6.20 2.40 -9.01
N ASN A 151 -5.83 1.18 -8.62
CA ASN A 151 -4.77 0.40 -9.28
C ASN A 151 -5.35 -0.49 -10.38
N HIS A 152 -4.52 -0.71 -11.41
CA HIS A 152 -4.84 -1.63 -12.50
C HIS A 152 -5.03 -3.08 -12.03
N ARG A 153 -4.16 -3.55 -11.12
CA ARG A 153 -4.21 -4.92 -10.58
C ARG A 153 -4.81 -4.93 -9.18
N ILE A 154 -5.94 -5.62 -9.04
CA ILE A 154 -6.60 -5.85 -7.75
C ILE A 154 -5.88 -6.89 -6.88
N GLY A 155 -6.17 -6.90 -5.58
CA GLY A 155 -5.50 -7.71 -4.55
C GLY A 155 -4.78 -6.87 -3.48
N GLY A 156 -4.64 -5.56 -3.72
CA GLY A 156 -3.94 -4.64 -2.80
C GLY A 156 -2.54 -5.13 -2.47
N GLN A 157 -2.18 -5.19 -1.19
CA GLN A 157 -0.83 -5.62 -0.79
C GLN A 157 -0.58 -7.12 -0.99
N LEU A 158 -1.61 -7.96 -1.10
CA LEU A 158 -1.45 -9.41 -1.28
C LEU A 158 -0.66 -9.76 -2.54
N ILE A 159 -0.79 -8.97 -3.62
CA ILE A 159 -0.10 -9.21 -4.91
C ILE A 159 1.42 -9.10 -4.81
N LYS A 160 1.94 -8.61 -3.67
CA LYS A 160 3.37 -8.42 -3.40
C LYS A 160 3.90 -9.39 -2.34
N GLN A 161 3.04 -10.22 -1.73
CA GLN A 161 3.38 -11.06 -0.59
C GLN A 161 3.75 -12.49 -1.02
N THR A 162 5.05 -12.74 -1.10
CA THR A 162 5.59 -14.07 -1.41
C THR A 162 5.70 -14.98 -0.18
N HIS A 163 5.52 -14.48 1.04
CA HIS A 163 5.56 -15.31 2.25
C HIS A 163 4.27 -16.15 2.38
N MET A 164 4.37 -17.27 3.09
CA MET A 164 3.20 -18.10 3.42
C MET A 164 2.50 -17.57 4.66
N PHE A 165 1.18 -17.64 4.67
CA PHE A 165 0.37 -17.33 5.84
C PHE A 165 0.47 -18.47 6.86
N PHE A 166 0.40 -18.12 8.15
CA PHE A 166 0.42 -19.04 9.28
C PHE A 166 -0.94 -19.04 9.98
N GLY A 167 -1.21 -20.06 10.81
CA GLY A 167 -2.46 -20.17 11.57
C GLY A 167 -3.37 -21.28 11.05
N SER A 168 -4.69 -21.04 11.04
CA SER A 168 -5.69 -22.02 10.63
C SER A 168 -5.89 -22.07 9.11
N LYS A 169 -6.54 -23.14 8.63
CA LYS A 169 -6.93 -23.26 7.22
C LYS A 169 -7.92 -22.15 6.82
N GLU A 170 -8.77 -21.67 7.72
CA GLU A 170 -9.68 -20.53 7.44
C GLU A 170 -8.91 -19.23 7.18
N HIS A 171 -7.70 -19.09 7.73
CA HIS A 171 -6.79 -17.97 7.48
C HIS A 171 -5.78 -18.26 6.36
N TYR A 172 -6.09 -19.20 5.48
CA TYR A 172 -5.24 -19.57 4.34
C TYR A 172 -3.83 -20.04 4.73
N ALA A 173 -3.67 -20.71 5.88
CA ALA A 173 -2.38 -21.22 6.30
C ALA A 173 -1.72 -22.09 5.20
N LYS A 174 -0.42 -21.89 5.00
CA LYS A 174 0.42 -22.50 3.94
C LYS A 174 0.15 -22.01 2.51
N VAL A 175 -0.72 -21.01 2.33
CA VAL A 175 -0.93 -20.34 1.04
C VAL A 175 -0.14 -19.03 1.03
N ARG A 176 0.40 -18.63 -0.13
CA ARG A 176 1.10 -17.35 -0.26
C ARG A 176 0.11 -16.22 -0.46
N GLY A 177 0.46 -15.01 0.00
CA GLY A 177 -0.39 -13.84 -0.17
C GLY A 177 -0.79 -13.60 -1.64
N ILE A 178 0.13 -13.75 -2.57
CA ILE A 178 -0.14 -13.63 -4.02
C ILE A 178 -1.24 -14.59 -4.52
N ASP A 179 -1.27 -15.82 -3.99
CA ASP A 179 -2.26 -16.83 -4.37
C ASP A 179 -3.60 -16.55 -3.70
N ILE A 180 -3.60 -16.05 -2.46
CA ILE A 180 -4.81 -15.59 -1.75
C ILE A 180 -5.46 -14.45 -2.54
N GLY A 181 -4.68 -13.45 -2.96
CA GLY A 181 -5.17 -12.32 -3.75
C GLY A 181 -5.82 -12.77 -5.06
N THR A 182 -5.21 -13.73 -5.75
CA THR A 182 -5.75 -14.32 -6.99
C THR A 182 -7.07 -15.05 -6.71
N LYS A 183 -7.14 -15.88 -5.66
CA LYS A 183 -8.35 -16.60 -5.26
C LYS A 183 -9.51 -15.66 -4.90
N LEU A 184 -9.24 -14.59 -4.14
CA LEU A 184 -10.27 -13.61 -3.78
C LEU A 184 -10.77 -12.86 -5.02
N ALA A 185 -9.88 -12.48 -5.93
CA ALA A 185 -10.25 -11.86 -7.20
C ALA A 185 -11.12 -12.79 -8.08
N GLU A 186 -10.81 -14.08 -8.14
CA GLU A 186 -11.63 -15.10 -8.82
C GLU A 186 -13.01 -15.24 -8.17
N GLN A 187 -13.08 -15.33 -6.84
CA GLN A 187 -14.36 -15.40 -6.12
C GLN A 187 -15.27 -14.19 -6.38
N CYS A 188 -14.70 -12.98 -6.44
CA CYS A 188 -15.47 -11.79 -6.84
C CYS A 188 -16.08 -11.96 -8.25
N ARG A 189 -15.30 -12.48 -9.21
CA ARG A 189 -15.79 -12.72 -10.58
C ARG A 189 -16.87 -13.80 -10.62
N ASP A 190 -16.68 -14.90 -9.90
CA ASP A 190 -17.64 -16.01 -9.81
C ASP A 190 -18.97 -15.56 -9.20
N LEU A 191 -18.94 -14.60 -8.27
CA LEU A 191 -20.12 -14.00 -7.65
C LEU A 191 -20.67 -12.79 -8.41
N ALA A 192 -20.15 -12.51 -9.62
CA ALA A 192 -20.55 -11.37 -10.45
C ALA A 192 -20.46 -10.00 -9.73
N VAL A 193 -19.48 -9.83 -8.83
CA VAL A 193 -19.12 -8.52 -8.29
C VAL A 193 -18.66 -7.64 -9.45
N GLU A 194 -19.21 -6.44 -9.55
CA GLU A 194 -18.75 -5.48 -10.54
C GLU A 194 -17.43 -4.85 -10.05
N ILE A 195 -16.37 -4.97 -10.84
CA ILE A 195 -15.03 -4.48 -10.49
C ILE A 195 -14.66 -3.34 -11.43
N ALA A 196 -14.44 -2.17 -10.87
CA ALA A 196 -13.90 -0.99 -11.55
C ALA A 196 -12.46 -0.76 -11.06
N ALA A 197 -11.50 -1.38 -11.75
CA ALA A 197 -10.08 -1.08 -11.61
C ALA A 197 -9.73 0.22 -12.36
N ASP A 198 -8.56 0.81 -12.08
CA ASP A 198 -8.17 2.12 -12.65
C ASP A 198 -9.23 3.22 -12.37
N CYS A 199 -9.90 3.11 -11.22
CA CYS A 199 -11.01 3.96 -10.80
C CYS A 199 -10.76 4.57 -9.41
N SER A 200 -10.26 5.81 -9.37
CA SER A 200 -9.96 6.51 -8.12
C SER A 200 -11.20 7.16 -7.52
N VAL A 201 -11.58 6.77 -6.30
CA VAL A 201 -12.59 7.50 -5.52
C VAL A 201 -11.93 8.73 -4.89
N ILE A 202 -12.42 9.92 -5.26
CA ILE A 202 -11.83 11.21 -4.88
C ILE A 202 -12.69 11.99 -3.89
N GLY A 203 -13.94 11.57 -3.68
CA GLY A 203 -14.93 12.33 -2.93
C GLY A 203 -15.98 11.46 -2.27
N TYR A 204 -16.36 11.81 -1.05
CA TYR A 204 -17.56 11.32 -0.37
C TYR A 204 -18.55 12.47 -0.14
N PHE A 205 -19.84 12.21 -0.39
CA PHE A 205 -20.94 13.14 -0.19
C PHE A 205 -22.12 12.43 0.48
N HIS A 206 -22.77 13.10 1.44
CA HIS A 206 -23.88 12.51 2.18
C HIS A 206 -25.13 12.27 1.30
N PRO A 207 -25.91 11.20 1.57
CA PRO A 207 -25.66 10.20 2.62
C PRO A 207 -24.69 9.09 2.20
N HIS A 208 -24.61 8.69 0.92
CA HIS A 208 -23.79 7.55 0.42
C HIS A 208 -23.41 7.74 -1.06
N GLU A 209 -22.95 8.92 -1.41
CA GLU A 209 -22.56 9.28 -2.77
C GLU A 209 -21.04 9.40 -2.88
N LEU A 210 -20.47 8.74 -3.87
CA LEU A 210 -19.03 8.81 -4.16
C LEU A 210 -18.81 9.52 -5.49
N ALA A 211 -17.81 10.40 -5.52
CA ALA A 211 -17.22 10.88 -6.75
C ALA A 211 -16.00 10.02 -7.09
N ALA A 212 -16.01 9.40 -8.27
CA ALA A 212 -14.92 8.58 -8.77
C ALA A 212 -14.42 9.09 -10.13
N ILE A 213 -13.15 8.85 -10.43
CA ILE A 213 -12.56 9.13 -11.73
C ILE A 213 -12.21 7.78 -12.38
N GLU A 214 -12.82 7.50 -13.52
CA GLU A 214 -12.56 6.31 -14.35
C GLU A 214 -12.28 6.79 -15.78
N ALA A 215 -11.17 6.34 -16.38
CA ALA A 215 -10.77 6.74 -17.73
C ALA A 215 -10.80 8.28 -17.97
N ASN A 216 -10.28 9.06 -17.02
CA ASN A 216 -10.29 10.54 -17.02
C ASN A 216 -11.70 11.18 -17.06
N ARG A 217 -12.74 10.44 -16.65
CA ARG A 217 -14.12 10.95 -16.57
C ARG A 217 -14.61 10.85 -15.14
N LEU A 218 -15.32 11.89 -14.72
CA LEU A 218 -16.03 11.89 -13.45
C LEU A 218 -17.23 10.95 -13.55
N LEU A 219 -17.34 10.04 -12.58
CA LEU A 219 -18.43 9.12 -12.36
C LEU A 219 -19.04 9.42 -10.98
N LYS A 220 -20.37 9.47 -10.91
CA LYS A 220 -21.09 9.50 -9.65
C LYS A 220 -21.55 8.09 -9.29
N VAL A 221 -21.16 7.59 -8.13
CA VAL A 221 -21.64 6.31 -7.59
C VAL A 221 -22.61 6.61 -6.46
N GLN A 222 -23.87 6.22 -6.63
CA GLN A 222 -24.90 6.29 -5.60
C GLN A 222 -25.05 4.91 -4.98
N ALA A 223 -24.64 4.73 -3.73
CA ALA A 223 -24.80 3.48 -3.01
C ALA A 223 -25.91 3.56 -1.97
N GLN A 224 -26.39 2.41 -1.49
CA GLN A 224 -27.22 2.35 -0.27
C GLN A 224 -26.35 2.13 0.97
N LYS A 225 -25.20 1.47 0.81
CA LYS A 225 -24.16 1.30 1.83
C LYS A 225 -22.79 1.47 1.20
N VAL A 226 -21.85 2.04 1.95
CA VAL A 226 -20.46 2.25 1.51
C VAL A 226 -19.52 1.56 2.50
N ILE A 227 -18.53 0.82 1.98
CA ILE A 227 -17.45 0.22 2.77
C ILE A 227 -16.15 0.82 2.28
N ILE A 228 -15.41 1.50 3.16
CA ILE A 228 -14.09 2.07 2.84
C ILE A 228 -13.01 1.13 3.38
N ALA A 229 -12.19 0.63 2.46
CA ALA A 229 -11.11 -0.33 2.68
C ALA A 229 -9.82 0.12 1.98
N CYS A 230 -9.51 1.43 2.04
CA CYS A 230 -8.38 2.07 1.35
C CYS A 230 -6.99 1.71 1.89
N GLY A 231 -6.92 0.91 2.96
CA GLY A 231 -5.67 0.49 3.58
C GLY A 231 -4.87 1.65 4.18
N ALA A 232 -3.55 1.60 4.03
CA ALA A 232 -2.62 2.52 4.66
C ALA A 232 -1.45 2.88 3.74
N SER A 233 -0.66 3.86 4.14
CA SER A 233 0.57 4.27 3.47
C SER A 233 1.77 4.31 4.39
N GLU A 234 2.95 4.22 3.79
CA GLU A 234 4.22 4.07 4.48
C GLU A 234 4.65 5.35 5.19
N ASN A 235 5.23 5.19 6.38
CA ASN A 235 5.81 6.29 7.12
C ASN A 235 7.18 6.66 6.56
N MET A 236 7.50 7.95 6.64
CA MET A 236 8.83 8.46 6.40
C MET A 236 9.59 8.58 7.73
N LEU A 237 10.87 8.22 7.73
CA LEU A 237 11.77 8.54 8.84
C LEU A 237 12.56 9.83 8.50
N SER A 238 12.69 10.72 9.47
CA SER A 238 13.51 11.93 9.34
C SER A 238 14.96 11.63 9.67
N PHE A 239 15.84 11.79 8.69
CA PHE A 239 17.30 11.70 8.82
C PHE A 239 17.95 12.47 7.66
N GLU A 240 19.25 12.78 7.77
CA GLU A 240 19.95 13.49 6.70
C GLU A 240 20.05 12.62 5.43
N GLY A 241 19.72 13.19 4.27
CA GLY A 241 19.69 12.46 3.00
C GLY A 241 18.52 11.49 2.84
N ASN A 242 17.49 11.57 3.69
CA ASN A 242 16.30 10.72 3.57
C ASN A 242 15.52 10.89 2.27
N ASP A 243 15.80 11.93 1.49
CA ASP A 243 15.14 12.20 0.22
C ASP A 243 15.89 11.75 -1.02
N LEU A 244 17.09 11.18 -0.86
CA LEU A 244 17.91 10.70 -1.96
C LEU A 244 17.21 9.56 -2.72
N PRO A 245 17.30 9.52 -4.07
CA PRO A 245 16.96 8.33 -4.82
C PRO A 245 17.74 7.11 -4.28
N GLY A 246 17.05 6.01 -3.99
CA GLY A 246 17.64 4.89 -3.26
C GLY A 246 17.10 4.76 -1.84
N VAL A 247 16.46 5.78 -1.28
CA VAL A 247 15.62 5.63 -0.09
C VAL A 247 14.21 5.23 -0.52
N TYR A 248 13.76 4.07 -0.06
CA TYR A 248 12.49 3.47 -0.45
C TYR A 248 11.62 3.15 0.76
N GLY A 249 10.31 3.12 0.56
CA GLY A 249 9.41 2.38 1.44
C GLY A 249 9.46 0.88 1.15
N ALA A 250 9.23 0.06 2.18
CA ALA A 250 9.06 -1.39 2.08
C ALA A 250 8.04 -1.83 1.01
N GLY A 251 6.85 -1.23 1.00
CA GLY A 251 5.80 -1.47 0.01
C GLY A 251 6.21 -1.05 -1.41
N GLY A 252 6.94 0.06 -1.53
CA GLY A 252 7.56 0.49 -2.78
C GLY A 252 8.56 -0.54 -3.34
N ILE A 253 9.50 -0.99 -2.50
CA ILE A 253 10.47 -2.04 -2.86
C ILE A 253 9.77 -3.33 -3.28
N GLN A 254 8.76 -3.78 -2.51
CA GLN A 254 8.01 -4.97 -2.85
C GLN A 254 7.28 -4.83 -4.19
N THR A 255 6.77 -3.65 -4.52
CA THR A 255 6.13 -3.40 -5.81
C THR A 255 7.14 -3.53 -6.94
N LEU A 256 8.30 -2.90 -6.81
CA LEU A 256 9.36 -2.95 -7.81
C LEU A 256 9.86 -4.37 -8.06
N MET A 257 10.13 -5.09 -6.97
CA MET A 257 10.69 -6.44 -6.98
C MET A 257 9.67 -7.52 -7.33
N ASN A 258 8.53 -7.56 -6.62
CA ASN A 258 7.59 -8.69 -6.69
C ASN A 258 6.51 -8.52 -7.76
N VAL A 259 6.21 -7.27 -8.17
CA VAL A 259 5.21 -7.02 -9.22
C VAL A 259 5.88 -6.77 -10.56
N TYR A 260 6.86 -5.87 -10.62
CA TYR A 260 7.51 -5.50 -11.89
C TYR A 260 8.72 -6.38 -12.24
N GLY A 261 9.23 -7.19 -11.31
CA GLY A 261 10.41 -8.03 -11.53
C GLY A 261 11.70 -7.22 -11.71
N VAL A 262 11.79 -6.07 -11.04
CA VAL A 262 12.92 -5.15 -11.11
C VAL A 262 13.64 -5.15 -9.77
N MET A 263 14.94 -5.43 -9.81
CA MET A 263 15.79 -5.42 -8.63
C MET A 263 15.94 -3.97 -8.12
N PRO A 264 15.57 -3.68 -6.86
CA PRO A 264 15.56 -2.32 -6.35
C PRO A 264 16.97 -1.73 -6.17
N ALA A 265 17.93 -2.55 -5.77
CA ALA A 265 19.33 -2.18 -5.56
C ALA A 265 20.18 -3.46 -5.44
N ARG A 266 21.51 -3.32 -5.37
CA ARG A 266 22.42 -4.45 -5.15
C ARG A 266 22.66 -4.73 -3.67
N ARG A 267 22.80 -3.67 -2.86
CA ARG A 267 23.16 -3.71 -1.43
C ARG A 267 22.27 -2.76 -0.64
N ILE A 268 21.47 -3.29 0.28
CA ILE A 268 20.44 -2.54 1.00
C ILE A 268 20.66 -2.58 2.51
N LEU A 269 20.48 -1.42 3.15
CA LEU A 269 20.17 -1.33 4.58
C LEU A 269 18.66 -1.36 4.79
N MET A 270 18.16 -2.25 5.65
CA MET A 270 16.77 -2.21 6.13
C MET A 270 16.69 -1.45 7.46
N VAL A 271 15.75 -0.52 7.57
CA VAL A 271 15.45 0.23 8.80
C VAL A 271 14.09 -0.19 9.34
N GLY A 272 14.09 -0.84 10.50
CA GLY A 272 12.94 -1.43 11.18
C GLY A 272 12.98 -2.96 11.16
N ALA A 273 12.91 -3.59 12.34
CA ALA A 273 12.84 -5.04 12.51
C ALA A 273 11.47 -5.53 13.00
N GLY A 274 10.40 -4.80 12.65
CA GLY A 274 9.03 -5.31 12.71
C GLY A 274 8.76 -6.40 11.65
N ASN A 275 7.56 -6.98 11.68
CA ASN A 275 7.18 -8.06 10.74
C ASN A 275 7.44 -7.68 9.27
N ILE A 276 7.05 -6.47 8.85
CA ILE A 276 7.30 -5.97 7.48
C ILE A 276 8.80 -5.95 7.17
N GLY A 277 9.62 -5.31 8.00
CA GLY A 277 11.05 -5.14 7.73
C GLY A 277 11.80 -6.46 7.61
N VAL A 278 11.52 -7.42 8.51
CA VAL A 278 12.16 -8.74 8.49
C VAL A 278 11.66 -9.59 7.30
N ILE A 279 10.35 -9.58 7.01
CA ILE A 279 9.79 -10.33 5.88
C ILE A 279 10.31 -9.77 4.55
N VAL A 280 10.31 -8.45 4.37
CA VAL A 280 10.78 -7.79 3.16
C VAL A 280 12.28 -8.00 2.97
N SER A 281 13.08 -7.95 4.05
CA SER A 281 14.51 -8.29 3.99
C SER A 281 14.73 -9.71 3.47
N TYR A 282 13.93 -10.68 3.92
CA TYR A 282 14.02 -12.04 3.41
C TYR A 282 13.59 -12.15 1.94
N GLN A 283 12.60 -11.37 1.49
CA GLN A 283 12.22 -11.31 0.08
C GLN A 283 13.32 -10.67 -0.79
N LEU A 284 14.02 -9.66 -0.29
CA LEU A 284 15.17 -9.05 -0.96
C LEU A 284 16.27 -10.09 -1.22
N LEU A 285 16.59 -10.93 -0.21
CA LEU A 285 17.53 -12.04 -0.39
C LEU A 285 17.06 -13.03 -1.47
N GLN A 286 15.76 -13.33 -1.54
CA GLN A 286 15.20 -14.21 -2.57
C GLN A 286 15.31 -13.61 -3.98
N ALA A 287 15.30 -12.29 -4.11
CA ALA A 287 15.52 -11.57 -5.36
C ALA A 287 17.00 -11.35 -5.69
N GLY A 288 17.92 -11.89 -4.89
CA GLY A 288 19.37 -11.77 -5.09
C GLY A 288 19.95 -10.42 -4.67
N VAL A 289 19.24 -9.65 -3.83
CA VAL A 289 19.76 -8.42 -3.22
C VAL A 289 20.53 -8.78 -1.96
N ASP A 290 21.68 -8.14 -1.76
CA ASP A 290 22.47 -8.25 -0.54
C ASP A 290 21.91 -7.31 0.54
N VAL A 291 21.32 -7.89 1.59
CA VAL A 291 20.83 -7.10 2.73
C VAL A 291 21.95 -7.04 3.77
N VAL A 292 22.63 -5.89 3.84
CA VAL A 292 23.83 -5.68 4.66
C VAL A 292 23.51 -5.81 6.15
N ALA A 293 22.40 -5.22 6.58
CA ALA A 293 21.89 -5.33 7.94
C ALA A 293 20.41 -4.94 7.99
N VAL A 294 19.73 -5.36 9.05
CA VAL A 294 18.49 -4.74 9.52
C VAL A 294 18.82 -3.98 10.81
N VAL A 295 18.51 -2.70 10.88
CA VAL A 295 18.64 -1.90 12.12
C VAL A 295 17.28 -1.69 12.77
N GLU A 296 17.22 -1.76 14.09
CA GLU A 296 16.02 -1.56 14.89
C GLU A 296 16.35 -0.62 16.06
N ALA A 297 15.58 0.45 16.19
CA ALA A 297 15.80 1.44 17.23
C ALA A 297 15.47 0.87 18.61
N ALA A 298 14.45 0.01 18.70
CA ALA A 298 14.10 -0.69 19.94
C ALA A 298 15.22 -1.66 20.38
N PRO A 299 15.34 -1.94 21.69
CA PRO A 299 16.29 -2.93 22.21
C PRO A 299 15.90 -4.39 21.91
N THR A 300 14.79 -4.60 21.19
CA THR A 300 14.24 -5.93 20.90
C THR A 300 13.73 -5.99 19.47
N ILE A 301 13.68 -7.21 18.91
CA ILE A 301 13.13 -7.45 17.58
C ILE A 301 11.61 -7.48 17.65
N GLY A 302 10.95 -6.59 16.91
CA GLY A 302 9.48 -6.46 16.88
C GLY A 302 8.75 -7.45 15.98
N ALA A 303 9.46 -8.34 15.28
CA ALA A 303 8.89 -9.36 14.39
C ALA A 303 8.68 -10.71 15.09
N TYR A 304 7.86 -11.59 14.49
CA TYR A 304 7.84 -12.99 14.87
C TYR A 304 9.23 -13.63 14.73
N GLN A 305 9.66 -14.32 15.78
CA GLN A 305 10.99 -14.93 15.86
C GLN A 305 11.28 -15.87 14.68
N VAL A 306 10.26 -16.60 14.18
CA VAL A 306 10.43 -17.49 13.02
C VAL A 306 10.85 -16.76 11.74
N HIS A 307 10.50 -15.49 11.58
CA HIS A 307 10.95 -14.68 10.45
C HIS A 307 12.35 -14.13 10.70
N ALA A 308 12.62 -13.63 11.91
CA ALA A 308 13.93 -13.10 12.29
C ALA A 308 15.03 -14.17 12.22
N SER A 309 14.78 -15.36 12.76
CA SER A 309 15.74 -16.47 12.73
C SER A 309 16.07 -16.94 11.30
N LYS A 310 15.10 -16.89 10.38
CA LYS A 310 15.36 -17.23 8.96
C LYS A 310 16.34 -16.26 8.33
N LEU A 311 16.14 -14.96 8.58
CA LEU A 311 16.99 -13.90 8.05
C LEU A 311 18.42 -14.01 8.59
N VAL A 312 18.59 -14.15 9.91
CA VAL A 312 19.89 -14.31 10.56
C VAL A 312 20.61 -15.56 10.08
N ARG A 313 19.89 -16.67 9.88
CA ARG A 313 20.47 -17.91 9.33
C ARG A 313 20.97 -17.77 7.89
N CYS A 314 20.44 -16.80 7.13
CA CYS A 314 20.94 -16.46 5.80
C CYS A 314 22.16 -15.51 5.84
N GLY A 315 22.65 -15.14 7.03
CA GLY A 315 23.84 -14.31 7.21
C GLY A 315 23.57 -12.82 7.38
N THR A 316 22.32 -12.37 7.34
CA THR A 316 21.96 -10.95 7.53
C THR A 316 21.81 -10.62 9.02
N PRO A 317 22.65 -9.75 9.60
CA PRO A 317 22.54 -9.35 11.00
C PRO A 317 21.32 -8.46 11.25
N ILE A 318 20.73 -8.58 12.44
CA ILE A 318 19.70 -7.67 12.96
C ILE A 318 20.29 -6.94 14.17
N LEU A 319 20.50 -5.63 14.04
CA LEU A 319 21.13 -4.77 15.04
C LEU A 319 20.05 -3.98 15.79
N THR A 320 19.74 -4.41 17.01
CA THR A 320 18.82 -3.69 17.91
C THR A 320 19.53 -2.53 18.60
N SER A 321 18.79 -1.54 19.09
CA SER A 321 19.34 -0.28 19.61
C SER A 321 20.24 0.43 18.59
N HIS A 322 19.91 0.34 17.31
CA HIS A 322 20.59 1.05 16.22
C HIS A 322 19.58 1.77 15.34
N SER A 323 19.96 2.93 14.81
CA SER A 323 19.19 3.63 13.79
C SER A 323 20.10 4.13 12.68
N ILE A 324 19.48 4.59 11.58
CA ILE A 324 20.16 5.36 10.55
C ILE A 324 20.33 6.80 11.02
N LYS A 325 21.55 7.34 10.86
CA LYS A 325 21.90 8.74 11.15
C LYS A 325 21.80 9.60 9.89
N GLN A 326 22.37 9.10 8.80
CA GLN A 326 22.35 9.76 7.49
C GLN A 326 22.50 8.76 6.35
N ALA A 327 21.99 9.13 5.18
CA ALA A 327 22.35 8.57 3.89
C ALA A 327 23.08 9.64 3.06
N TYR A 328 24.10 9.26 2.31
CA TYR A 328 24.88 10.18 1.50
C TYR A 328 25.06 9.66 0.06
N GLY A 329 25.36 10.59 -0.83
CA GLY A 329 25.56 10.38 -2.26
C GLY A 329 25.10 11.60 -3.06
N VAL A 330 25.42 11.65 -4.35
CA VAL A 330 25.15 12.83 -5.19
C VAL A 330 23.84 12.72 -5.94
N GLU A 331 23.67 11.66 -6.75
CA GLU A 331 22.46 11.41 -7.54
C GLU A 331 21.55 10.35 -6.93
N SER A 332 22.11 9.49 -6.10
CA SER A 332 21.43 8.43 -5.36
C SER A 332 22.22 8.08 -4.11
N VAL A 333 21.67 7.22 -3.25
CA VAL A 333 22.39 6.65 -2.11
C VAL A 333 23.65 5.92 -2.60
N GLU A 334 24.79 6.26 -2.01
CA GLU A 334 26.10 5.64 -2.21
C GLU A 334 26.64 5.03 -0.91
N GLY A 335 26.05 5.38 0.23
CA GLY A 335 26.35 4.81 1.54
C GLY A 335 25.47 5.41 2.64
N VAL A 336 25.61 4.84 3.83
CA VAL A 336 24.87 5.27 5.02
C VAL A 336 25.74 5.21 6.27
N THR A 337 25.45 6.10 7.21
CA THR A 337 25.96 6.02 8.58
C THR A 337 24.84 5.48 9.48
N ILE A 338 25.10 4.38 10.19
CA ILE A 338 24.25 3.91 11.30
C ILE A 338 24.87 4.31 12.63
N VAL A 339 24.07 4.37 13.69
CA VAL A 339 24.49 4.79 15.03
C VAL A 339 23.76 3.99 16.11
N ARG A 340 24.42 3.74 17.25
CA ARG A 340 23.76 3.12 18.41
C ARG A 340 22.92 4.13 19.16
N LEU A 341 21.83 3.65 19.74
CA LEU A 341 20.94 4.41 20.61
C LEU A 341 21.07 3.95 22.06
N ASN A 342 20.98 4.90 22.99
CA ASN A 342 20.88 4.58 24.42
C ASN A 342 19.42 4.24 24.80
N GLU A 343 19.17 3.99 26.10
CA GLU A 343 17.83 3.66 26.62
C GLU A 343 16.80 4.79 26.44
N ASN A 344 17.26 6.04 26.29
CA ASN A 344 16.44 7.22 26.01
C ASN A 344 16.25 7.49 24.50
N TRP A 345 16.71 6.57 23.63
CA TRP A 345 16.67 6.70 22.17
C TRP A 345 17.55 7.84 21.62
N GLU A 346 18.56 8.26 22.38
CA GLU A 346 19.53 9.26 21.94
C GLU A 346 20.74 8.58 21.29
N GLU A 347 21.31 9.21 20.26
CA GLU A 347 22.54 8.74 19.61
C GLU A 347 23.70 8.67 20.61
N ILE A 348 24.48 7.59 20.56
CA ILE A 348 25.73 7.46 21.33
C ILE A 348 26.89 7.96 20.47
N PRO A 349 27.51 9.12 20.78
CA PRO A 349 28.60 9.67 19.98
C PRO A 349 29.80 8.73 19.91
N GLY A 350 30.43 8.62 18.74
CA GLY A 350 31.57 7.73 18.49
C GLY A 350 31.18 6.27 18.24
N SER A 351 29.88 5.97 18.14
CA SER A 351 29.38 4.64 17.76
C SER A 351 28.95 4.53 16.30
N GLU A 352 29.19 5.57 15.52
CA GLU A 352 28.89 5.63 14.10
C GLU A 352 29.61 4.52 13.33
N GLN A 353 28.88 3.89 12.42
CA GLN A 353 29.41 2.90 11.50
C GLN A 353 28.98 3.24 10.08
N GLU A 354 29.96 3.29 9.18
CA GLU A 354 29.75 3.51 7.75
C GLU A 354 29.47 2.18 7.05
N LEU A 355 28.40 2.14 6.25
CA LEU A 355 28.02 0.98 5.47
C LEU A 355 27.93 1.35 3.98
N ASP A 356 28.63 0.59 3.15
CA ASP A 356 28.55 0.68 1.69
C ASP A 356 27.28 -0.03 1.17
N VAL A 357 26.29 0.78 0.77
CA VAL A 357 24.96 0.38 0.28
C VAL A 357 24.53 1.33 -0.84
N ASP A 358 23.76 0.82 -1.80
CA ASP A 358 23.18 1.62 -2.89
C ASP A 358 21.68 1.93 -2.68
N ALA A 359 21.13 1.55 -1.52
CA ALA A 359 19.78 1.90 -1.10
C ALA A 359 19.48 1.65 0.39
N VAL A 360 18.40 2.29 0.85
CA VAL A 360 17.80 2.15 2.18
C VAL A 360 16.34 1.77 2.02
N CYS A 361 15.87 0.78 2.77
CA CYS A 361 14.47 0.40 2.86
C CYS A 361 13.91 0.80 4.23
N LEU A 362 12.86 1.63 4.25
CA LEU A 362 12.18 2.05 5.47
C LEU A 362 10.96 1.17 5.73
N ALA A 363 10.95 0.51 6.90
CA ALA A 363 9.85 -0.28 7.43
C ALA A 363 9.45 0.21 8.83
N VAL A 364 9.21 1.52 8.95
CA VAL A 364 9.05 2.26 10.22
C VAL A 364 7.60 2.60 10.57
N GLY A 365 6.67 1.71 10.18
CA GLY A 365 5.24 1.87 10.42
C GLY A 365 4.46 2.42 9.23
N LEU A 366 3.15 2.47 9.39
CA LEU A 366 2.17 2.89 8.38
C LEU A 366 1.18 3.88 9.00
N ASN A 367 0.56 4.69 8.15
CA ASN A 367 -0.54 5.60 8.48
C ASN A 367 -1.81 5.19 7.70
N PRO A 368 -2.97 4.99 8.38
CA PRO A 368 -4.26 4.75 7.75
C PRO A 368 -4.63 5.80 6.69
N ALA A 369 -5.19 5.35 5.56
CA ALA A 369 -5.69 6.24 4.49
C ALA A 369 -7.11 6.75 4.81
N ALA A 370 -7.20 7.64 5.80
CA ALA A 370 -8.44 8.05 6.43
C ALA A 370 -9.17 9.23 5.76
N GLU A 371 -8.70 9.73 4.61
CA GLU A 371 -9.14 10.99 4.00
C GLU A 371 -10.65 11.01 3.70
N LEU A 372 -11.20 9.90 3.21
CA LEU A 372 -12.64 9.80 2.90
C LEU A 372 -13.52 9.84 4.16
N PHE A 373 -13.03 9.39 5.32
CA PHE A 373 -13.78 9.49 6.59
C PHE A 373 -13.83 10.93 7.11
N PHE A 374 -12.74 11.70 6.93
CA PHE A 374 -12.76 13.13 7.20
C PHE A 374 -13.78 13.86 6.31
N GLN A 375 -13.81 13.54 5.01
CA GLN A 375 -14.81 14.13 4.09
C GLN A 375 -16.25 13.75 4.47
N ALA A 376 -16.46 12.52 4.93
CA ALA A 376 -17.75 12.02 5.40
C ALA A 376 -18.19 12.60 6.76
N GLY A 377 -17.37 13.42 7.42
CA GLY A 377 -17.70 13.98 8.74
C GLY A 377 -17.80 12.92 9.85
N CYS A 378 -17.07 11.82 9.73
CA CYS A 378 -17.05 10.78 10.77
C CYS A 378 -16.37 11.27 12.05
N LYS A 379 -16.70 10.63 13.18
CA LYS A 379 -15.94 10.78 14.44
C LYS A 379 -14.54 10.17 14.24
N MET A 380 -13.51 11.00 14.35
CA MET A 380 -12.10 10.62 14.14
C MET A 380 -11.32 10.71 15.45
N SER A 381 -10.25 9.91 15.58
CA SER A 381 -9.34 9.99 16.72
C SER A 381 -7.91 9.65 16.31
N PHE A 382 -6.93 10.32 16.94
CA PHE A 382 -5.52 9.98 16.77
C PHE A 382 -5.11 8.96 17.83
N ILE A 383 -4.83 7.73 17.40
CA ILE A 383 -4.50 6.59 18.27
C ILE A 383 -3.21 5.95 17.75
N PRO A 384 -2.05 6.23 18.36
CA PRO A 384 -0.75 5.72 17.92
C PRO A 384 -0.70 4.18 17.80
N GLU A 385 -1.37 3.47 18.71
CA GLU A 385 -1.42 2.01 18.69
C GLU A 385 -2.12 1.41 17.47
N LEU A 386 -3.00 2.18 16.80
CA LEU A 386 -3.67 1.80 15.55
C LEU A 386 -3.03 2.45 14.32
N GLY A 387 -1.89 3.12 14.47
CA GLY A 387 -1.15 3.74 13.37
C GLY A 387 -1.49 5.20 13.08
N GLY A 388 -2.23 5.89 13.96
CA GLY A 388 -2.47 7.33 13.84
C GLY A 388 -3.96 7.69 13.74
N ASN A 389 -4.35 8.45 12.72
CA ASN A 389 -5.73 8.89 12.56
C ASN A 389 -6.63 7.74 12.09
N VAL A 390 -7.57 7.35 12.94
CA VAL A 390 -8.53 6.27 12.67
C VAL A 390 -9.96 6.78 12.86
N VAL A 391 -10.89 6.14 12.16
CA VAL A 391 -12.32 6.41 12.30
C VAL A 391 -12.90 5.58 13.44
N TRP A 392 -13.78 6.16 14.25
CA TRP A 392 -14.55 5.37 15.19
C TRP A 392 -15.49 4.42 14.45
N HIS A 393 -15.58 3.18 14.93
CA HIS A 393 -16.59 2.22 14.46
C HIS A 393 -17.06 1.29 15.58
N ASP A 394 -18.26 0.75 15.41
CA ASP A 394 -18.85 -0.25 16.31
C ASP A 394 -18.33 -1.68 16.03
N GLU A 395 -18.85 -2.67 16.75
CA GLU A 395 -18.57 -4.10 16.54
C GLU A 395 -19.15 -4.71 15.25
N ASN A 396 -19.84 -3.91 14.45
CA ASN A 396 -20.32 -4.25 13.12
C ASN A 396 -19.47 -3.59 12.03
N MET A 397 -18.40 -2.89 12.41
CA MET A 397 -17.56 -2.05 11.56
C MET A 397 -18.28 -0.83 10.98
N GLN A 398 -19.45 -0.46 11.51
CA GLN A 398 -20.18 0.73 11.10
C GLN A 398 -19.58 1.95 11.80
N THR A 399 -19.31 2.99 11.02
CA THR A 399 -18.78 4.26 11.54
C THR A 399 -19.87 5.07 12.23
N SER A 400 -19.52 6.26 12.72
CA SER A 400 -20.51 7.20 13.26
C SER A 400 -21.49 7.75 12.21
N VAL A 401 -21.25 7.50 10.93
CA VAL A 401 -22.17 7.84 9.84
C VAL A 401 -22.93 6.58 9.45
N GLU A 402 -24.25 6.62 9.61
CA GLU A 402 -25.12 5.48 9.31
C GLU A 402 -24.92 4.99 7.86
N GLY A 403 -24.76 3.68 7.69
CA GLY A 403 -24.56 3.04 6.38
C GLY A 403 -23.16 3.20 5.77
N LEU A 404 -22.23 3.85 6.47
CA LEU A 404 -20.80 3.90 6.11
C LEU A 404 -20.00 2.99 7.05
N TYR A 405 -19.22 2.09 6.46
CA TYR A 405 -18.43 1.07 7.17
C TYR A 405 -16.94 1.21 6.84
N VAL A 406 -16.09 0.69 7.73
CA VAL A 406 -14.62 0.66 7.60
C VAL A 406 -14.10 -0.76 7.66
N ALA A 407 -13.03 -1.11 6.94
CA ALA A 407 -12.38 -2.42 7.09
C ALA A 407 -10.91 -2.43 6.67
N GLY A 408 -10.10 -3.24 7.34
CA GLY A 408 -8.67 -3.42 7.05
C GLY A 408 -7.80 -2.34 7.68
N ASP A 409 -6.59 -2.15 7.16
CA ASP A 409 -5.58 -1.26 7.76
C ASP A 409 -6.03 0.20 7.93
N VAL A 410 -7.13 0.61 7.29
CA VAL A 410 -7.73 1.94 7.50
C VAL A 410 -8.52 2.05 8.82
N ALA A 411 -8.99 0.92 9.38
CA ALA A 411 -9.58 0.83 10.73
C ALA A 411 -8.49 0.83 11.83
N GLY A 412 -7.33 0.27 11.50
CA GLY A 412 -6.14 0.21 12.34
C GLY A 412 -5.10 -0.72 11.72
N ILE A 413 -3.82 -0.36 11.80
CA ILE A 413 -2.75 -1.12 11.13
C ILE A 413 -2.58 -2.51 11.74
N GLU A 414 -2.87 -3.56 10.98
CA GLU A 414 -2.80 -4.96 11.41
C GLU A 414 -2.17 -5.86 10.34
N GLU A 415 -2.55 -7.14 10.32
CA GLU A 415 -2.16 -8.13 9.35
C GLU A 415 -3.29 -8.38 8.34
N ALA A 416 -2.93 -8.89 7.16
CA ALA A 416 -3.88 -9.22 6.11
C ALA A 416 -4.97 -10.20 6.57
N SER A 417 -4.68 -11.08 7.54
CA SER A 417 -5.66 -11.98 8.15
C SER A 417 -6.77 -11.23 8.88
N SER A 418 -6.42 -10.25 9.73
CA SER A 418 -7.40 -9.37 10.40
C SER A 418 -8.17 -8.57 9.35
N ALA A 419 -7.48 -8.00 8.35
CA ALA A 419 -8.11 -7.20 7.30
C ALA A 419 -9.17 -7.98 6.51
N MET A 420 -8.89 -9.26 6.15
CA MET A 420 -9.90 -10.12 5.51
C MET A 420 -11.10 -10.35 6.42
N LEU A 421 -10.90 -10.64 7.71
CA LEU A 421 -12.00 -10.86 8.65
C LEU A 421 -12.86 -9.60 8.85
N GLU A 422 -12.23 -8.44 9.04
CA GLU A 422 -12.94 -7.16 9.11
C GLU A 422 -13.72 -6.85 7.85
N GLY A 423 -13.13 -7.12 6.67
CA GLY A 423 -13.80 -7.01 5.38
C GLY A 423 -15.06 -7.87 5.32
N ARG A 424 -14.95 -9.14 5.71
CA ARG A 424 -16.10 -10.05 5.79
C ARG A 424 -17.17 -9.52 6.74
N LEU A 425 -16.79 -9.03 7.93
CA LEU A 425 -17.70 -8.47 8.92
C LEU A 425 -18.43 -7.23 8.40
N ALA A 426 -17.71 -6.29 7.79
CA ALA A 426 -18.29 -5.09 7.19
C ALA A 426 -19.24 -5.43 6.03
N GLY A 427 -18.87 -6.39 5.17
CA GLY A 427 -19.73 -6.87 4.08
C GLY A 427 -21.04 -7.48 4.58
N LEU A 428 -20.96 -8.36 5.59
CA LEU A 428 -22.14 -8.96 6.23
C LEU A 428 -23.02 -7.90 6.90
N SER A 429 -22.42 -6.99 7.67
CA SER A 429 -23.15 -5.92 8.37
C SER A 429 -23.83 -4.94 7.41
N ALA A 430 -23.18 -4.61 6.28
CA ALA A 430 -23.77 -3.77 5.25
C ALA A 430 -25.01 -4.44 4.64
N VAL A 431 -24.91 -5.71 4.24
CA VAL A 431 -26.05 -6.43 3.65
C VAL A 431 -27.17 -6.70 4.67
N GLU A 432 -26.81 -7.01 5.91
CA GLU A 432 -27.78 -7.14 7.00
C GLU A 432 -28.63 -5.87 7.18
N SER A 433 -28.03 -4.69 7.02
CA SER A 433 -28.77 -3.44 7.13
C SER A 433 -29.67 -3.13 5.93
N LEU A 434 -29.53 -3.86 4.82
CA LEU A 434 -30.32 -3.71 3.59
C LEU A 434 -31.45 -4.73 3.47
N LYS A 435 -31.25 -5.91 4.03
CA LYS A 435 -32.10 -7.09 3.83
C LYS A 435 -32.56 -7.65 5.17
N THR A 436 -33.50 -8.58 5.16
CA THR A 436 -33.91 -9.26 6.39
C THR A 436 -32.74 -10.03 6.99
N THR A 437 -32.38 -9.71 8.23
CA THR A 437 -31.42 -10.48 9.03
C THR A 437 -31.79 -11.95 9.02
N THR A 438 -30.81 -12.81 8.72
CA THR A 438 -30.96 -14.25 8.83
C THR A 438 -30.13 -14.77 10.01
N THR A 439 -30.57 -15.86 10.61
CA THR A 439 -29.79 -16.57 11.64
C THR A 439 -28.39 -16.95 11.14
N VAL A 440 -28.26 -17.21 9.83
CA VAL A 440 -26.98 -17.52 9.17
C VAL A 440 -26.01 -16.34 9.23
N ILE A 441 -26.46 -15.12 8.88
CA ILE A 441 -25.61 -13.92 8.93
C ILE A 441 -25.12 -13.67 10.37
N GLN A 442 -26.01 -13.79 11.35
CA GLN A 442 -25.66 -13.61 12.76
C GLN A 442 -24.61 -14.62 13.23
N GLN A 443 -24.76 -15.90 12.88
CA GLN A 443 -23.79 -16.94 13.19
C GLN A 443 -22.42 -16.67 12.54
N GLN A 444 -22.40 -16.25 11.27
CA GLN A 444 -21.16 -15.91 10.57
C GLN A 444 -20.45 -14.71 11.19
N LYS A 445 -21.19 -13.65 11.54
CA LYS A 445 -20.63 -12.47 12.22
C LYS A 445 -19.99 -12.85 13.55
N GLU A 446 -20.65 -13.69 14.33
CA GLU A 446 -20.11 -14.16 15.62
C GLU A 446 -18.83 -14.99 15.44
N GLN A 447 -18.80 -15.90 14.47
CA GLN A 447 -17.58 -16.65 14.14
C GLN A 447 -16.42 -15.73 13.72
N ILE A 448 -16.70 -14.68 12.95
CA ILE A 448 -15.69 -13.71 12.53
C ILE A 448 -15.16 -12.91 13.72
N ARG A 449 -16.03 -12.46 14.64
CA ARG A 449 -15.62 -11.76 15.86
C ARG A 449 -14.75 -12.64 16.75
N GLN A 450 -15.08 -13.92 16.90
CA GLN A 450 -14.25 -14.88 17.62
C GLN A 450 -12.89 -15.06 16.95
N GLY A 451 -12.84 -15.12 15.61
CA GLY A 451 -11.59 -15.15 14.85
C GLY A 451 -10.71 -13.91 15.07
N LEU A 452 -11.30 -12.72 15.00
CA LEU A 452 -10.60 -11.46 15.29
C LEU A 452 -10.06 -11.44 16.72
N HIS A 453 -10.89 -11.85 17.69
CA HIS A 453 -10.46 -11.96 19.08
C HIS A 453 -9.27 -12.91 19.23
N ALA A 454 -9.31 -14.08 18.59
CA ALA A 454 -8.23 -15.06 18.66
C ALA A 454 -6.92 -14.51 18.06
N LEU A 455 -6.97 -13.86 16.89
CA LEU A 455 -5.80 -13.21 16.28
C LEU A 455 -5.21 -12.13 17.19
N ARG A 456 -6.07 -11.36 17.85
CA ARG A 456 -5.67 -10.27 18.73
C ARG A 456 -5.27 -10.72 20.12
N THR A 457 -5.47 -11.99 20.52
CA THR A 457 -5.17 -12.49 21.89
C THR A 457 -3.66 -12.60 22.15
N GLY A 458 -2.85 -12.83 21.11
CA GLY A 458 -1.40 -12.94 21.22
C GLY A 458 -0.68 -11.63 21.60
N PRO A 459 0.63 -11.70 21.87
CA PRO A 459 1.45 -10.53 22.22
C PRO A 459 1.48 -9.48 21.09
N PHE A 460 1.47 -9.91 19.83
CA PHE A 460 1.43 -9.00 18.68
C PHE A 460 0.09 -8.26 18.53
N GLY A 461 -0.98 -8.77 19.13
CA GLY A 461 -2.30 -8.13 19.15
C GLY A 461 -2.52 -7.18 20.32
N GLU A 462 -1.58 -7.07 21.27
CA GLU A 462 -1.73 -6.24 22.46
C GLU A 462 -1.92 -4.76 22.12
N LYS A 463 -1.09 -4.22 21.22
CA LYS A 463 -1.21 -2.84 20.74
C LYS A 463 -2.59 -2.56 20.19
N ILE A 464 -3.12 -3.47 19.37
CA ILE A 464 -4.45 -3.34 18.78
C ILE A 464 -5.54 -3.29 19.84
N ARG A 465 -5.53 -4.22 20.81
CA ARG A 465 -6.53 -4.21 21.89
C ARG A 465 -6.50 -2.91 22.71
N ILE A 466 -5.31 -2.38 22.99
CA ILE A 466 -5.15 -1.09 23.65
C ILE A 466 -5.74 0.03 22.79
N GLY A 467 -5.42 0.03 21.50
CA GLY A 467 -5.95 1.00 20.54
C GLY A 467 -7.47 0.97 20.41
N GLU A 468 -8.06 -0.21 20.26
CA GLU A 468 -9.53 -0.39 20.18
C GLU A 468 -10.23 0.09 21.46
N LYS A 469 -9.64 -0.18 22.63
CA LYS A 469 -10.16 0.33 23.90
C LYS A 469 -10.15 1.86 23.92
N LYS A 470 -9.02 2.49 23.57
CA LYS A 470 -8.91 3.95 23.48
C LYS A 470 -9.90 4.55 22.48
N MET A 471 -10.14 3.89 21.35
CA MET A 471 -11.10 4.33 20.34
C MET A 471 -12.52 4.39 20.90
N ARG A 472 -12.93 3.33 21.63
CA ARG A 472 -14.25 3.25 22.28
C ARG A 472 -14.40 4.27 23.41
N GLU A 473 -13.33 4.54 24.16
CA GLU A 473 -13.33 5.54 25.24
C GLU A 473 -13.39 6.98 24.70
N ALA A 474 -12.69 7.26 23.59
CA ALA A 474 -12.66 8.59 22.96
C ALA A 474 -14.02 8.98 22.35
N ASN A 475 -14.82 8.01 21.94
CA ASN A 475 -16.12 8.22 21.31
C ASN A 475 -17.12 7.18 21.86
N PRO A 476 -17.81 7.45 22.97
CA PRO A 476 -18.85 6.56 23.46
C PRO A 476 -19.97 6.43 22.41
N ALA A 477 -20.51 5.21 22.31
CA ALA A 477 -21.58 4.82 21.38
C ALA A 477 -22.85 5.63 21.60
#